data_AF-A0A516P0A3-F1
#
_entry.id   AF-A0A516P0A3-F1
#
_cell.length_a   1.000
_cell.length_b   1.000
_cell.length_c   1.000
_cell.angle_alpha   90.00
_cell.angle_beta   90.00
_cell.angle_gamma   90.00
#
_symmetry.space_group_name_H-M   'P 1'
#
loop_
_entity.id
_entity.type
_entity.pdbx_description
1 polymer ?
#
loop_
_entity_poly.entity_id
_entity_poly.type
_entity_poly.pdbx_seq_one_letter_code
_entity_poly.pdbx_strand_id
1 'polypeptide(L)'
;MKIKNQIEIYQANDGSTQINVQFEQDTVWLTQAQMAELFGKGRTTITEHINNVFTEGELVEEVVCRDFRHTTQHGAIKGKSQSKDVKYYNLDVIISVGYRVKSKQGTQFRIWANKILKEYLVKGYSINEKRLAQKEQEVQLLKNGIQILSRAIEQKSEENEWLSIFSKGLQLLDDYDHEQLDAKGLTKKQALYPTREDYQELINKMVVDFDSQVFGKEKDQNFQSSIAQIEKGFGENDFYPTLEEKATMLLYLVVKNHSFVDGNKRIAAACFLKFLQSNQMLYNAQKELIIGNDTLASLTLFIASSKPEEMETVKRLVISVLNRNK
;
A
#
# COMPACT_ATOMS: atom_id res chain seq x y z
N MET A 1 -24.40 34.02 -6.96
CA MET A 1 -23.03 34.61 -6.94
C MET A 1 -22.50 34.54 -8.36
N LYS A 2 -22.22 35.68 -9.01
CA LYS A 2 -21.68 35.70 -10.38
C LYS A 2 -20.26 35.12 -10.38
N ILE A 3 -20.06 34.00 -11.05
CA ILE A 3 -18.75 33.37 -11.22
C ILE A 3 -17.90 34.33 -12.06
N LYS A 4 -16.81 34.86 -11.47
CA LYS A 4 -15.81 35.62 -12.20
C LYS A 4 -15.09 34.64 -13.14
N ASN A 5 -15.32 34.74 -14.45
CA ASN A 5 -14.45 34.14 -15.46
C ASN A 5 -13.06 34.76 -15.31
N GLN A 6 -12.15 34.10 -14.61
CA GLN A 6 -10.72 34.42 -14.66
C GLN A 6 -10.20 33.95 -16.02
N ILE A 7 -9.91 34.91 -16.89
CA ILE A 7 -9.29 34.69 -18.18
C ILE A 7 -7.78 34.68 -17.93
N GLU A 8 -7.16 33.50 -17.91
CA GLU A 8 -5.70 33.41 -18.01
C GLU A 8 -5.30 33.19 -19.48
N ILE A 9 -4.44 34.08 -19.97
CA ILE A 9 -4.01 34.17 -21.36
C ILE A 9 -2.80 33.25 -21.55
N TYR A 10 -2.92 32.19 -22.37
CA TYR A 10 -1.73 31.50 -22.88
C TYR A 10 -1.09 32.37 -23.97
N GLN A 11 0.02 33.05 -23.65
CA GLN A 11 0.83 33.74 -24.65
C GLN A 11 1.87 32.78 -25.23
N ALA A 12 1.84 32.58 -26.55
CA ALA A 12 3.03 32.10 -27.26
C ALA A 12 4.17 33.13 -27.06
N ASN A 13 5.43 32.67 -27.05
CA ASN A 13 6.61 33.51 -26.77
C ASN A 13 6.79 34.75 -27.67
N ASP A 14 5.97 34.93 -28.70
CA ASP A 14 5.96 36.09 -29.62
C ASP A 14 4.76 37.05 -29.40
N GLY A 15 3.89 36.78 -28.41
CA GLY A 15 2.72 37.59 -28.09
C GLY A 15 1.58 37.55 -29.12
N SER A 16 1.66 36.69 -30.15
CA SER A 16 0.80 36.77 -31.34
C SER A 16 -0.56 36.07 -31.24
N THR A 17 -0.77 35.21 -30.24
CA THR A 17 -2.00 34.41 -30.11
C THR A 17 -2.63 34.63 -28.74
N GLN A 18 -3.85 35.17 -28.70
CA GLN A 18 -4.66 35.36 -27.50
C GLN A 18 -5.92 34.50 -27.61
N ILE A 19 -5.95 33.38 -26.90
CA ILE A 19 -7.15 32.52 -26.86
C ILE A 19 -7.87 32.77 -25.55
N ASN A 20 -9.16 33.09 -25.65
CA ASN A 20 -10.04 33.13 -24.49
C ASN A 20 -10.29 31.71 -24.02
N VAL A 21 -9.93 31.40 -22.77
CA VAL A 21 -10.07 30.08 -22.18
C VAL A 21 -11.15 30.11 -21.10
N GLN A 22 -12.00 29.09 -21.05
CA GLN A 22 -12.96 28.91 -19.96
C GLN A 22 -12.37 27.94 -18.93
N PHE A 23 -12.32 28.38 -17.66
CA PHE A 23 -11.92 27.56 -16.52
C PHE A 23 -13.16 27.13 -15.75
N GLU A 24 -13.34 25.82 -15.57
CA GLU A 24 -14.44 25.25 -14.79
C GLU A 24 -14.03 23.90 -14.20
N GLN A 25 -14.30 23.69 -12.90
CA GLN A 25 -13.91 22.49 -12.14
C GLN A 25 -12.40 22.19 -12.23
N ASP A 26 -11.57 23.22 -12.01
CA ASP A 26 -10.10 23.13 -11.99
C ASP A 26 -9.46 22.59 -13.28
N THR A 27 -10.19 22.62 -14.39
CA THR A 27 -9.67 22.27 -15.71
C THR A 27 -10.03 23.33 -16.76
N VAL A 28 -9.30 23.28 -17.87
CA VAL A 28 -9.43 24.17 -19.01
C VAL A 28 -10.33 23.53 -20.06
N TRP A 29 -11.27 24.31 -20.60
CA TRP A 29 -12.18 23.88 -21.65
C TRP A 29 -11.99 24.71 -22.93
N LEU A 30 -11.77 24.03 -24.05
CA LEU A 30 -11.66 24.65 -25.38
C LEU A 30 -12.62 24.00 -26.39
N THR A 31 -13.12 24.81 -27.31
CA THR A 31 -13.82 24.36 -28.52
C THR A 31 -12.82 23.91 -29.59
N GLN A 32 -13.30 23.16 -30.60
CA GLN A 32 -12.52 22.81 -31.79
C GLN A 32 -11.91 24.04 -32.50
N ALA A 33 -12.64 25.16 -32.52
CA ALA A 33 -12.17 26.39 -33.15
C ALA A 33 -11.00 27.01 -32.37
N GLN A 34 -11.10 27.04 -31.04
CA GLN A 34 -10.02 27.54 -30.19
C GLN A 34 -8.79 26.63 -30.23
N MET A 35 -8.97 25.30 -30.29
CA MET A 35 -7.84 24.37 -30.48
C MET A 35 -7.18 24.53 -31.86
N ALA A 36 -7.97 24.83 -32.90
CA ALA A 36 -7.44 25.10 -34.24
C ALA A 36 -6.55 26.35 -34.25
N GLU A 37 -6.97 27.41 -33.55
CA GLU A 37 -6.17 28.61 -33.32
C GLU A 37 -4.93 28.30 -32.47
N LEU A 38 -5.08 27.58 -31.35
CA LEU A 38 -4.00 27.24 -30.41
C LEU A 38 -2.85 26.51 -31.11
N PHE A 39 -3.20 25.54 -31.94
CA PHE A 39 -2.22 24.70 -32.60
C PHE A 39 -1.89 25.14 -34.03
N GLY A 40 -2.45 26.26 -34.51
CA GLY A 40 -2.20 26.78 -35.85
C GLY A 40 -2.54 25.76 -36.95
N LYS A 41 -3.70 25.10 -36.84
CA LYS A 41 -4.19 24.08 -37.78
C LYS A 41 -5.60 24.35 -38.24
N GLY A 42 -6.00 23.73 -39.35
CA GLY A 42 -7.38 23.74 -39.81
C GLY A 42 -8.29 23.01 -38.83
N ARG A 43 -9.53 23.50 -38.69
CA ARG A 43 -10.55 22.88 -37.83
C ARG A 43 -10.78 21.40 -38.16
N THR A 44 -10.77 21.05 -39.45
CA THR A 44 -10.93 19.66 -39.91
C THR A 44 -9.84 18.73 -39.37
N THR A 45 -8.59 19.17 -39.35
CA THR A 45 -7.45 18.42 -38.78
C THR A 45 -7.61 18.23 -37.28
N ILE A 46 -8.10 19.24 -36.56
CA ILE A 46 -8.39 19.11 -35.13
C ILE A 46 -9.51 18.10 -34.89
N THR A 47 -10.59 18.15 -35.68
CA THR A 47 -11.68 17.16 -35.61
C THR A 47 -11.17 15.74 -35.86
N GLU A 48 -10.31 15.55 -36.86
CA GLU A 48 -9.68 14.26 -37.14
C GLU A 48 -8.88 13.74 -35.94
N HIS A 49 -8.04 14.58 -35.33
CA HIS A 49 -7.26 14.19 -34.17
C HIS A 49 -8.13 13.86 -32.94
N ILE A 50 -9.19 14.64 -32.70
CA ILE A 50 -10.13 14.36 -31.60
C ILE A 50 -10.84 13.02 -31.83
N ASN A 51 -11.30 12.77 -33.05
CA ASN A 51 -11.95 11.49 -33.37
C ASN A 51 -10.96 10.33 -33.15
N ASN A 52 -9.71 10.47 -33.59
CA ASN A 52 -8.69 9.44 -33.40
C ASN A 52 -8.43 9.16 -31.91
N VAL A 53 -8.38 10.20 -31.06
CA VAL A 53 -8.24 10.06 -29.60
C VAL A 53 -9.33 9.16 -29.01
N PHE A 54 -10.58 9.32 -29.46
CA PHE A 54 -11.69 8.49 -28.98
C PHE A 54 -11.71 7.09 -29.62
N THR A 55 -11.48 6.98 -30.93
CA THR A 55 -11.48 5.68 -31.61
C THR A 55 -10.35 4.76 -31.16
N GLU A 56 -9.21 5.33 -30.79
CA GLU A 56 -8.07 4.59 -30.25
C GLU A 56 -8.24 4.27 -28.75
N GLY A 57 -9.30 4.78 -28.10
CA GLY A 57 -9.57 4.56 -26.68
C GLY A 57 -8.61 5.28 -25.73
N GLU A 58 -7.90 6.32 -26.20
CA GLU A 58 -7.00 7.12 -25.34
C GLU A 58 -7.80 7.87 -24.27
N LEU A 59 -8.99 8.37 -24.61
CA LEU A 59 -9.90 9.05 -23.70
C LEU A 59 -11.35 8.59 -23.91
N VAL A 60 -12.16 8.69 -22.86
CA VAL A 60 -13.60 8.37 -22.86
C VAL A 60 -14.39 9.66 -23.07
N GLU A 61 -15.12 9.75 -24.19
CA GLU A 61 -15.76 10.98 -24.67
C GLU A 61 -16.73 11.59 -23.65
N GLU A 62 -17.48 10.77 -22.90
CA GLU A 62 -18.45 11.21 -21.89
C GLU A 62 -17.82 11.93 -20.70
N VAL A 63 -16.53 11.69 -20.43
CA VAL A 63 -15.80 12.26 -19.28
C VAL A 63 -15.13 13.58 -19.65
N VAL A 64 -14.68 13.69 -20.90
CA VAL A 64 -13.79 14.76 -21.36
C VAL A 64 -14.45 15.78 -22.28
N CYS A 65 -15.71 15.54 -22.68
CA CYS A 65 -16.50 16.46 -23.50
C CYS A 65 -17.72 17.00 -22.76
N ARG A 66 -18.08 18.24 -23.04
CA ARG A 66 -19.32 18.86 -22.55
C ARG A 66 -19.97 19.73 -23.61
N ASP A 67 -21.30 19.68 -23.67
CA ASP A 67 -22.09 20.60 -24.50
C ASP A 67 -22.45 21.83 -23.68
N PHE A 68 -21.96 23.00 -24.11
CA PHE A 68 -22.32 24.28 -23.53
C PHE A 68 -23.30 25.01 -24.46
N ARG A 69 -24.41 25.48 -23.89
CA ARG A 69 -25.42 26.23 -24.64
C ARG A 69 -24.96 27.67 -24.85
N HIS A 70 -24.55 27.99 -26.07
CA HIS A 70 -24.22 29.36 -26.46
C HIS A 70 -25.41 30.04 -27.13
N THR A 71 -25.87 31.14 -26.54
CA THR A 71 -26.94 31.97 -27.12
C THR A 71 -26.30 33.12 -27.90
N THR A 72 -26.42 33.11 -29.22
CA THR A 72 -25.92 34.15 -30.13
C THR A 72 -27.09 34.86 -30.81
N GLN A 73 -26.94 36.13 -31.22
CA GLN A 73 -27.98 36.80 -31.98
C GLN A 73 -28.14 36.14 -33.37
N HIS A 74 -29.38 35.95 -33.79
CA HIS A 74 -29.72 35.30 -35.05
C HIS A 74 -29.22 36.18 -36.21
N GLY A 75 -28.26 35.67 -37.00
CA GLY A 75 -27.59 36.45 -38.04
C GLY A 75 -28.48 36.98 -39.18
N ALA A 76 -29.73 36.52 -39.27
CA ALA A 76 -30.69 36.90 -40.30
C ALA A 76 -31.85 37.80 -39.79
N ILE A 77 -32.06 37.92 -38.47
CA ILE A 77 -33.21 38.65 -37.90
C ILE A 77 -32.75 39.45 -36.69
N LYS A 78 -32.79 40.78 -36.81
CA LYS A 78 -32.45 41.72 -35.73
C LYS A 78 -33.41 41.51 -34.55
N GLY A 79 -32.87 41.21 -33.37
CA GLY A 79 -33.64 41.06 -32.12
C GLY A 79 -34.07 39.64 -31.75
N LYS A 80 -33.74 38.61 -32.54
CA LYS A 80 -33.99 37.20 -32.20
C LYS A 80 -32.69 36.53 -31.75
N SER A 81 -32.73 35.75 -30.68
CA SER A 81 -31.57 34.98 -30.18
C SER A 81 -31.68 33.52 -30.63
N GLN A 82 -30.57 32.92 -31.04
CA GLN A 82 -30.43 31.51 -31.38
C GLN A 82 -29.51 30.84 -30.37
N SER A 83 -29.99 29.79 -29.69
CA SER A 83 -29.15 28.94 -28.86
C SER A 83 -28.59 27.81 -29.73
N LYS A 84 -27.27 27.64 -29.71
CA LYS A 84 -26.57 26.51 -30.31
C LYS A 84 -25.79 25.80 -29.22
N ASP A 85 -25.92 24.49 -29.17
CA ASP A 85 -25.07 23.65 -28.33
C ASP A 85 -23.71 23.52 -29.01
N VAL A 86 -22.66 23.94 -28.32
CA VAL A 86 -21.27 23.89 -28.80
C VAL A 86 -20.51 22.92 -27.91
N LYS A 87 -19.77 22.00 -28.53
CA LYS A 87 -18.98 21.00 -27.81
C LYS A 87 -17.63 21.56 -27.37
N TYR A 88 -17.31 21.37 -26.10
CA TYR A 88 -16.06 21.74 -25.46
C TYR A 88 -15.31 20.50 -25.00
N TYR A 89 -14.00 20.61 -24.99
CA TYR A 89 -13.06 19.55 -24.69
C TYR A 89 -12.14 20.00 -23.55
N ASN A 90 -11.94 19.14 -22.56
CA ASN A 90 -11.15 19.43 -21.39
C ASN A 90 -9.62 19.43 -21.67
N LEU A 91 -8.82 19.70 -20.64
CA LEU A 91 -7.36 19.73 -20.73
C LEU A 91 -6.75 18.42 -21.28
N ASP A 92 -7.33 17.26 -20.98
CA ASP A 92 -6.78 15.97 -21.41
C ASP A 92 -6.85 15.84 -22.92
N VAL A 93 -7.99 16.18 -23.53
CA VAL A 93 -8.15 16.19 -24.99
C VAL A 93 -7.21 17.22 -25.63
N ILE A 94 -7.08 18.40 -25.02
CA ILE A 94 -6.19 19.46 -25.52
C ILE A 94 -4.72 18.97 -25.52
N ILE A 95 -4.30 18.27 -24.46
CA ILE A 95 -2.97 17.66 -24.36
C ILE A 95 -2.81 16.60 -25.46
N SER A 96 -3.70 15.62 -25.55
CA SER A 96 -3.63 14.54 -26.55
C SER A 96 -3.55 15.08 -27.97
N VAL A 97 -4.40 16.06 -28.32
CA VAL A 97 -4.36 16.72 -29.63
C VAL A 97 -3.04 17.50 -29.81
N GLY A 98 -2.57 18.22 -28.79
CA GLY A 98 -1.30 18.94 -28.83
C GLY A 98 -0.09 18.04 -29.08
N TYR A 99 -0.12 16.78 -28.63
CA TYR A 99 0.91 15.79 -28.95
C TYR A 99 0.79 15.23 -30.37
N ARG A 100 -0.42 15.14 -30.93
CA ARG A 100 -0.69 14.62 -32.28
C ARG A 100 -0.52 15.64 -33.40
N VAL A 101 -0.64 16.95 -33.10
CA VAL A 101 -0.53 18.02 -34.10
C VAL A 101 0.92 18.30 -34.52
N LYS A 102 1.16 18.28 -35.84
CA LYS A 102 2.42 18.70 -36.47
C LYS A 102 2.41 20.17 -36.89
N SER A 103 2.67 21.09 -35.95
CA SER A 103 2.85 22.54 -36.19
C SER A 103 3.94 23.14 -35.31
N LYS A 104 4.39 24.35 -35.63
CA LYS A 104 5.35 25.10 -34.78
C LYS A 104 4.73 25.36 -33.40
N GLN A 105 3.46 25.74 -33.35
CA GLN A 105 2.70 25.97 -32.13
C GLN A 105 2.55 24.68 -31.30
N GLY A 106 2.23 23.55 -31.94
CA GLY A 106 2.18 22.25 -31.27
C GLY A 106 3.53 21.83 -30.68
N THR A 107 4.64 22.11 -31.38
CA THR A 107 6.00 21.90 -30.84
C THR A 107 6.26 22.76 -29.61
N GLN A 108 5.90 24.05 -29.63
CA GLN A 108 6.07 24.93 -28.47
C GLN A 108 5.21 24.48 -27.28
N PHE A 109 3.96 24.08 -27.54
CA PHE A 109 3.07 23.51 -26.52
C PHE A 109 3.68 22.28 -25.86
N ARG A 110 4.22 21.32 -26.62
CA ARG A 110 4.88 20.13 -26.08
C ARG A 110 6.13 20.47 -25.26
N ILE A 111 6.93 21.45 -25.69
CA ILE A 111 8.11 21.90 -24.94
C ILE A 111 7.67 22.48 -23.59
N TRP A 112 6.64 23.33 -23.59
CA TRP A 112 6.08 23.91 -22.39
C TRP A 112 5.49 22.83 -21.46
N ALA A 113 4.63 21.95 -21.97
CA ALA A 113 4.00 20.88 -21.19
C ALA A 113 5.03 19.96 -20.53
N ASN A 114 6.06 19.53 -21.28
CA ASN A 114 7.16 18.73 -20.74
C ASN A 114 7.97 19.47 -19.67
N LYS A 115 8.18 20.78 -19.81
CA LYS A 115 8.88 21.59 -18.79
C LYS A 115 8.08 21.62 -17.49
N ILE A 116 6.78 21.91 -17.58
CA ILE A 116 5.89 21.96 -16.42
C ILE A 116 5.83 20.59 -15.73
N LEU A 117 5.66 19.50 -16.49
CA LEU A 117 5.64 18.15 -15.94
C LEU A 117 6.95 17.81 -15.21
N LYS A 118 8.11 18.14 -15.79
CA LYS A 118 9.41 17.97 -15.11
C LYS A 118 9.52 18.79 -13.83
N GLU A 119 9.07 20.04 -13.84
CA GLU A 119 9.10 20.89 -12.64
C GLU A 119 8.22 20.33 -11.52
N TYR A 120 7.01 19.85 -11.84
CA TYR A 120 6.12 19.23 -10.86
C TYR A 120 6.66 17.91 -10.31
N LEU A 121 7.29 17.08 -11.16
CA LEU A 121 7.91 15.84 -10.70
C LEU A 121 9.08 16.11 -9.74
N VAL A 122 9.96 17.06 -10.08
CA VAL A 122 11.10 17.43 -9.23
C VAL A 122 10.64 18.09 -7.93
N LYS A 123 9.72 19.06 -7.99
CA LYS A 123 9.19 19.72 -6.79
C LYS A 123 8.40 18.75 -5.92
N GLY A 124 7.60 17.87 -6.52
CA GLY A 124 6.84 16.84 -5.81
C GLY A 124 7.77 15.86 -5.08
N TYR A 125 8.84 15.42 -5.74
CA TYR A 125 9.88 14.59 -5.12
C TYR A 125 10.55 15.30 -3.93
N SER A 126 11.02 16.55 -4.11
CA SER A 126 11.66 17.32 -3.04
C SER A 126 10.73 17.64 -1.86
N ILE A 127 9.45 17.91 -2.11
CA ILE A 127 8.45 18.14 -1.05
C ILE A 127 8.18 16.84 -0.29
N ASN A 128 8.08 15.71 -0.99
CA ASN A 128 7.87 14.39 -0.38
C ASN A 128 9.07 13.95 0.46
N GLU A 129 10.31 14.14 0.00
CA GLU A 129 11.51 13.87 0.80
C GLU A 129 11.52 14.68 2.10
N LYS A 130 11.25 15.99 2.02
CA LYS A 130 11.17 16.84 3.23
C LYS A 130 10.08 16.38 4.20
N ARG A 131 8.90 16.01 3.67
CA ARG A 131 7.79 15.54 4.48
C ARG A 131 8.08 14.18 5.13
N LEU A 132 8.79 13.30 4.42
CA LEU A 132 9.23 12.01 4.95
C LEU A 132 10.25 12.22 6.08
N ALA A 133 11.27 13.05 5.86
CA ALA A 133 12.28 13.38 6.87
C ALA A 133 11.65 14.01 8.13
N GLN A 134 10.65 14.88 7.98
CA GLN A 134 9.91 15.44 9.12
C GLN A 134 9.16 14.37 9.92
N LYS A 135 8.50 13.42 9.24
CA LYS A 135 7.83 12.31 9.91
C LYS A 135 8.81 11.38 10.63
N GLU A 136 9.96 11.10 10.03
CA GLU A 136 11.02 10.31 10.66
C GLU A 136 11.55 10.99 11.92
N GLN A 137 11.76 12.32 11.89
CA GLN A 137 12.14 13.10 13.07
C GLN A 137 11.08 13.07 14.17
N GLU A 138 9.80 13.17 13.81
CA GLU A 138 8.69 13.09 14.77
C GLU A 138 8.64 11.72 15.44
N VAL A 139 8.78 10.64 14.66
CA VAL A 139 8.88 9.27 15.19
C VAL A 139 10.10 9.12 16.10
N GLN A 140 11.26 9.65 15.72
CA GLN A 140 12.46 9.58 16.56
C GLN A 140 12.29 10.35 17.88
N LEU A 141 11.62 11.49 17.85
CA LEU A 141 11.35 12.28 19.05
C LEU A 141 10.39 11.53 19.99
N LEU A 142 9.36 10.87 19.45
CA LEU A 142 8.48 9.99 20.21
C LEU A 142 9.26 8.82 20.83
N LYS A 143 10.13 8.16 20.06
CA LYS A 143 11.00 7.07 20.54
C LYS A 143 11.90 7.53 21.69
N ASN A 144 12.59 8.65 21.53
CA ASN A 144 13.45 9.22 22.57
C ASN A 144 12.64 9.58 23.83
N GLY A 145 11.42 10.10 23.67
CA GLY A 145 10.51 10.38 24.78
C GLY A 145 10.12 9.12 25.56
N ILE A 146 9.78 8.04 24.85
CA ILE A 146 9.49 6.73 25.46
C ILE A 146 10.73 6.21 26.21
N GLN A 147 11.92 6.29 25.62
CA GLN A 147 13.16 5.85 26.28
C GLN A 147 13.49 6.65 27.55
N ILE A 148 13.32 7.97 27.53
CA ILE A 148 13.54 8.83 28.70
C ILE A 148 12.56 8.45 29.81
N LEU A 149 11.29 8.23 29.46
CA LEU A 149 10.29 7.75 30.41
C LEU A 149 10.71 6.39 30.96
N SER A 150 11.01 5.40 30.11
CA SER A 150 11.46 4.06 30.54
C SER A 150 12.64 4.12 31.50
N ARG A 151 13.68 4.90 31.21
CA ARG A 151 14.85 5.07 32.11
C ARG A 151 14.50 5.78 33.41
N ALA A 152 13.66 6.83 33.36
CA ALA A 152 13.21 7.54 34.55
C ALA A 152 12.35 6.66 35.47
N ILE A 153 11.65 5.70 34.88
CA ILE A 153 10.82 4.70 35.56
C ILE A 153 11.69 3.61 36.17
N GLU A 154 12.71 3.13 35.46
CA GLU A 154 13.71 2.19 35.99
C GLU A 154 14.51 2.79 37.17
N GLN A 155 14.76 4.10 37.15
CA GLN A 155 15.46 4.82 38.23
C GLN A 155 14.57 5.19 39.42
N LYS A 156 13.24 5.19 39.26
CA LYS A 156 12.28 5.40 40.37
C LYS A 156 11.56 4.10 40.69
N SER A 157 12.31 3.18 41.31
CA SER A 157 11.76 2.01 41.97
C SER A 157 10.82 2.45 43.11
N GLU A 158 9.52 2.20 42.92
CA GLU A 158 8.51 1.72 43.89
C GLU A 158 7.07 2.27 43.66
N GLU A 159 6.85 3.33 42.89
CA GLU A 159 5.50 3.96 42.80
C GLU A 159 4.68 3.66 41.53
N ASN A 160 5.23 3.03 40.49
CA ASN A 160 4.48 2.78 39.23
C ASN A 160 4.43 1.29 38.87
N GLU A 161 3.60 0.53 39.60
CA GLU A 161 3.36 -0.90 39.40
C GLU A 161 2.91 -1.26 37.96
N TRP A 162 2.16 -0.39 37.28
CA TRP A 162 1.75 -0.64 35.90
C TRP A 162 2.94 -0.67 34.93
N LEU A 163 3.98 0.12 35.16
CA LEU A 163 5.13 0.17 34.28
C LEU A 163 6.07 -1.03 34.45
N SER A 164 6.17 -1.57 35.67
CA SER A 164 6.88 -2.83 35.87
C SER A 164 6.15 -3.97 35.13
N ILE A 165 4.82 -3.95 35.08
CA ILE A 165 4.01 -4.90 34.29
C ILE A 165 4.32 -4.79 32.79
N PHE A 166 4.46 -3.57 32.23
CA PHE A 166 4.71 -3.36 30.79
C PHE A 166 6.19 -3.33 30.38
N SER A 167 7.12 -3.38 31.33
CA SER A 167 8.58 -3.29 31.09
C SER A 167 9.06 -4.27 30.00
N LYS A 168 8.63 -5.53 30.07
CA LYS A 168 8.97 -6.56 29.07
C LYS A 168 8.50 -6.21 27.65
N GLY A 169 7.31 -5.63 27.52
CA GLY A 169 6.75 -5.23 26.24
C GLY A 169 7.47 -4.01 25.66
N LEU A 170 7.80 -3.03 26.51
CA LEU A 170 8.57 -1.85 26.10
C LEU A 170 10.00 -2.20 25.69
N GLN A 171 10.64 -3.12 26.41
CA GLN A 171 11.98 -3.62 26.03
C GLN A 171 11.94 -4.32 24.67
N LEU A 172 10.90 -5.10 24.37
CA LEU A 172 10.75 -5.74 23.05
C LEU A 172 10.66 -4.71 21.91
N LEU A 173 9.99 -3.57 22.13
CA LEU A 173 9.93 -2.50 21.14
C LEU A 173 11.28 -1.82 20.95
N ASP A 174 12.02 -1.58 22.03
CA ASP A 174 13.38 -1.01 21.97
C ASP A 174 14.34 -1.95 21.22
N ASP A 175 14.28 -3.25 21.49
CA ASP A 175 15.07 -4.26 20.81
C ASP A 175 14.72 -4.36 19.31
N TYR A 176 13.45 -4.16 18.94
CA TYR A 176 13.03 -4.06 17.54
C TYR A 176 13.65 -2.85 16.85
N ASP A 177 13.61 -1.69 17.50
CA ASP A 177 14.11 -0.43 16.92
C ASP A 177 15.63 -0.40 16.76
N HIS A 178 16.37 -1.12 17.59
CA HIS A 178 17.84 -1.17 17.57
C HIS A 178 18.41 -2.46 16.95
N GLU A 179 17.57 -3.27 16.29
CA GLU A 179 17.95 -4.54 15.66
C GLU A 179 18.57 -5.57 16.64
N GLN A 180 18.17 -5.52 17.91
CA GLN A 180 18.66 -6.37 19.01
C GLN A 180 17.75 -7.56 19.32
N LEU A 181 16.74 -7.82 18.49
CA LEU A 181 15.87 -8.99 18.62
C LEU A 181 16.65 -10.31 18.60
N ASP A 182 16.14 -11.30 19.34
CA ASP A 182 16.73 -12.62 19.47
C ASP A 182 16.85 -13.34 18.12
N ALA A 183 18.08 -13.62 17.72
CA ALA A 183 18.37 -14.36 16.50
C ALA A 183 18.07 -15.86 16.62
N LYS A 184 18.05 -16.41 17.84
CA LYS A 184 17.89 -17.85 18.12
C LYS A 184 17.01 -18.09 19.33
N GLY A 185 16.31 -19.22 19.31
CA GLY A 185 15.57 -19.71 20.47
C GLY A 185 16.48 -20.22 21.59
N LEU A 186 15.87 -20.45 22.75
CA LEU A 186 16.56 -21.00 23.92
C LEU A 186 16.51 -22.52 23.99
N THR A 187 15.56 -23.17 23.30
CA THR A 187 15.28 -24.59 23.50
C THR A 187 15.90 -25.46 22.40
N LYS A 188 17.09 -26.00 22.68
CA LYS A 188 17.80 -26.96 21.81
C LYS A 188 17.54 -28.39 22.27
N LYS A 189 16.48 -29.01 21.73
CA LYS A 189 16.18 -30.44 21.88
C LYS A 189 15.55 -30.98 20.61
N GLN A 190 15.51 -32.30 20.47
CA GLN A 190 14.81 -32.94 19.35
C GLN A 190 13.32 -32.55 19.39
N ALA A 191 12.80 -32.11 18.24
CA ALA A 191 11.42 -31.68 18.13
C ALA A 191 10.48 -32.89 18.05
N LEU A 192 9.38 -32.82 18.78
CA LEU A 192 8.25 -33.71 18.62
C LEU A 192 7.31 -33.09 17.57
N TYR A 193 7.42 -33.56 16.33
CA TYR A 193 6.60 -33.06 15.22
C TYR A 193 5.21 -33.71 15.28
N PRO A 194 4.12 -32.92 15.37
CA PRO A 194 2.79 -33.44 15.09
C PRO A 194 2.74 -34.01 13.68
N THR A 195 2.08 -35.15 13.52
CA THR A 195 1.89 -35.78 12.21
C THR A 195 0.99 -34.92 11.32
N ARG A 196 0.98 -35.20 10.02
CA ARG A 196 0.05 -34.53 9.11
C ARG A 196 -1.39 -34.77 9.56
N GLU A 197 -1.69 -36.00 9.97
CA GLU A 197 -2.99 -36.42 10.47
C GLU A 197 -3.39 -35.61 11.72
N ASP A 198 -2.46 -35.35 12.64
CA ASP A 198 -2.70 -34.52 13.82
C ASP A 198 -3.11 -33.09 13.45
N TYR A 199 -2.45 -32.49 12.45
CA TYR A 199 -2.81 -31.17 11.95
C TYR A 199 -4.14 -31.18 11.19
N GLN A 200 -4.40 -32.23 10.40
CA GLN A 200 -5.65 -32.39 9.68
C GLN A 200 -6.83 -32.49 10.64
N GLU A 201 -6.70 -33.27 11.72
CA GLU A 201 -7.72 -33.40 12.75
C GLU A 201 -8.03 -32.06 13.42
N LEU A 202 -6.99 -31.29 13.73
CA LEU A 202 -7.13 -29.93 14.27
C LEU A 202 -7.88 -29.01 13.30
N ILE A 203 -7.48 -29.00 12.02
CA ILE A 203 -8.11 -28.17 10.99
C ILE A 203 -9.58 -28.56 10.81
N ASN A 204 -9.89 -29.85 10.76
CA ASN A 204 -11.25 -30.35 10.63
C ASN A 204 -12.14 -29.91 11.80
N LYS A 205 -11.62 -29.91 13.03
CA LYS A 205 -12.34 -29.36 14.20
C LYS A 205 -12.65 -27.88 14.03
N MET A 206 -11.70 -27.10 13.50
CA MET A 206 -11.93 -25.68 13.22
C MET A 206 -12.99 -25.48 12.12
N VAL A 207 -12.98 -26.29 11.06
CA VAL A 207 -13.95 -26.20 9.95
C VAL A 207 -15.40 -26.33 10.45
N VAL A 208 -15.65 -27.20 11.43
CA VAL A 208 -16.99 -27.38 12.02
C VAL A 208 -17.52 -26.08 12.64
N ASP A 209 -16.63 -25.25 13.19
CA ASP A 209 -16.99 -24.00 13.86
C ASP A 209 -17.10 -22.80 12.89
N PHE A 210 -16.76 -22.96 11.60
CA PHE A 210 -16.79 -21.88 10.60
C PHE A 210 -17.76 -22.19 9.45
N ASP A 211 -18.68 -21.25 9.18
CA ASP A 211 -19.74 -21.36 8.17
C ASP A 211 -19.24 -21.10 6.73
N SER A 212 -18.16 -21.77 6.33
CA SER A 212 -17.53 -21.61 5.01
C SER A 212 -17.16 -22.95 4.38
N GLN A 213 -17.75 -23.25 3.22
CA GLN A 213 -17.47 -24.47 2.45
C GLN A 213 -16.02 -24.58 1.95
N VAL A 214 -15.24 -23.48 2.01
CA VAL A 214 -13.87 -23.41 1.47
C VAL A 214 -12.80 -23.27 2.55
N PHE A 215 -13.18 -23.08 3.81
CA PHE A 215 -12.23 -22.96 4.92
C PHE A 215 -11.49 -24.29 5.14
N GLY A 216 -10.17 -24.25 5.38
CA GLY A 216 -9.38 -25.44 5.68
C GLY A 216 -9.12 -26.38 4.50
N LYS A 217 -9.68 -26.09 3.31
CA LYS A 217 -9.37 -26.83 2.10
C LYS A 217 -7.95 -26.52 1.65
N GLU A 218 -7.07 -27.52 1.64
CA GLU A 218 -5.72 -27.38 1.07
C GLU A 218 -5.83 -26.94 -0.39
N LYS A 219 -5.04 -25.92 -0.76
CA LYS A 219 -5.00 -25.42 -2.13
C LYS A 219 -4.16 -26.34 -3.02
N ASP A 220 -3.00 -26.76 -2.49
CA ASP A 220 -1.96 -27.57 -3.14
C ASP A 220 -1.14 -28.32 -2.07
N GLN A 221 -0.03 -29.00 -2.43
CA GLN A 221 0.92 -29.63 -1.48
C GLN A 221 1.76 -28.62 -0.64
N ASN A 222 1.41 -27.34 -0.66
CA ASN A 222 2.14 -26.27 0.04
C ASN A 222 2.15 -26.46 1.57
N PHE A 223 1.08 -27.02 2.14
CA PHE A 223 1.03 -27.29 3.58
C PHE A 223 2.08 -28.34 3.97
N GLN A 224 2.11 -29.46 3.24
CA GLN A 224 3.10 -30.53 3.44
C GLN A 224 4.53 -30.02 3.23
N SER A 225 4.75 -29.17 2.22
CA SER A 225 6.05 -28.53 1.98
C SER A 225 6.49 -27.67 3.17
N SER A 226 5.55 -26.94 3.77
CA SER A 226 5.83 -26.08 4.93
C SER A 226 6.22 -26.89 6.16
N ILE A 227 5.55 -28.02 6.41
CA ILE A 227 5.92 -28.96 7.49
C ILE A 227 7.29 -29.60 7.22
N ALA A 228 7.50 -30.12 6.02
CA ALA A 228 8.77 -30.74 5.66
C ALA A 228 9.95 -29.74 5.74
N GLN A 229 9.72 -28.45 5.47
CA GLN A 229 10.77 -27.43 5.52
C GLN A 229 11.30 -27.19 6.94
N ILE A 230 10.46 -27.26 7.96
CA ILE A 230 10.90 -27.10 9.36
C ILE A 230 11.61 -28.34 9.92
N GLU A 231 11.47 -29.48 9.24
CA GLU A 231 12.14 -30.75 9.56
C GLU A 231 13.51 -30.88 8.89
N LYS A 232 13.82 -30.06 7.87
CA LYS A 232 15.05 -30.16 7.08
C LYS A 232 16.30 -29.74 7.87
N GLY A 233 17.39 -30.43 7.57
CA GLY A 233 18.73 -30.15 8.07
C GLY A 233 19.80 -30.64 7.10
N PHE A 234 21.06 -30.38 7.44
CA PHE A 234 22.24 -30.89 6.75
C PHE A 234 23.05 -31.81 7.67
N GLY A 235 23.08 -33.10 7.36
CA GLY A 235 23.68 -34.11 8.24
C GLY A 235 22.92 -34.21 9.56
N GLU A 236 23.61 -33.98 10.67
CA GLU A 236 23.00 -33.97 12.02
C GLU A 236 22.51 -32.57 12.45
N ASN A 237 22.66 -31.54 11.61
CA ASN A 237 22.33 -30.16 11.96
C ASN A 237 21.03 -29.68 11.29
N ASP A 238 20.00 -29.43 12.08
CA ASP A 238 18.76 -28.81 11.61
C ASP A 238 19.00 -27.38 11.08
N PHE A 239 18.27 -26.98 10.03
CA PHE A 239 18.28 -25.58 9.55
C PHE A 239 17.71 -24.61 10.60
N TYR A 240 16.85 -25.11 11.48
CA TYR A 240 16.26 -24.40 12.61
C TYR A 240 16.68 -25.13 13.89
N PRO A 241 17.81 -24.76 14.52
CA PRO A 241 18.39 -25.53 15.64
C PRO A 241 17.58 -25.53 16.93
N THR A 242 16.60 -24.63 17.05
CA THR A 242 15.81 -24.43 18.27
C THR A 242 14.33 -24.63 18.00
N LEU A 243 13.58 -25.02 19.03
CA LEU A 243 12.14 -25.23 18.88
C LEU A 243 11.38 -23.93 18.60
N GLU A 244 11.84 -22.81 19.16
CA GLU A 244 11.26 -21.48 18.89
C GLU A 244 11.43 -21.10 17.41
N GLU A 245 12.59 -21.39 16.81
CA GLU A 245 12.82 -21.18 15.39
C GLU A 245 11.91 -22.05 14.52
N LYS A 246 11.77 -23.35 14.86
CA LYS A 246 10.88 -24.27 14.12
C LYS A 246 9.42 -23.85 14.20
N ALA A 247 8.94 -23.51 15.41
CA ALA A 247 7.58 -23.04 15.62
C ALA A 247 7.33 -21.75 14.83
N THR A 248 8.23 -20.77 14.96
CA THR A 248 8.16 -19.49 14.23
C THR A 248 8.11 -19.71 12.72
N MET A 249 8.96 -20.59 12.21
CA MET A 249 9.01 -20.87 10.78
C MET A 249 7.75 -21.57 10.29
N LEU A 250 7.18 -22.48 11.07
CA LEU A 250 5.89 -23.11 10.77
C LEU A 250 4.78 -22.07 10.62
N LEU A 251 4.69 -21.15 11.59
CA LEU A 251 3.73 -20.05 11.55
C LEU A 251 3.94 -19.19 10.29
N TYR A 252 5.20 -18.80 10.02
CA TYR A 252 5.55 -17.97 8.88
C TYR A 252 5.19 -18.62 7.54
N LEU A 253 5.61 -19.88 7.32
CA LEU A 253 5.41 -20.58 6.05
C LEU A 253 3.95 -20.83 5.75
N VAL A 254 3.16 -21.28 6.74
CA VAL A 254 1.73 -21.56 6.52
C VAL A 254 0.96 -20.27 6.19
N VAL A 255 1.34 -19.13 6.78
CA VAL A 255 0.76 -17.83 6.44
C VAL A 255 1.17 -17.39 5.02
N LYS A 256 2.47 -17.41 4.70
CA LYS A 256 3.02 -16.84 3.46
C LYS A 256 2.79 -17.70 2.22
N ASN A 257 2.83 -19.02 2.36
CA ASN A 257 2.64 -19.93 1.22
C ASN A 257 1.17 -20.07 0.80
N HIS A 258 0.24 -19.44 1.54
CA HIS A 258 -1.20 -19.55 1.32
C HIS A 258 -1.64 -21.01 1.10
N SER A 259 -1.23 -21.89 2.02
CA SER A 259 -1.37 -23.33 1.89
C SER A 259 -2.83 -23.82 1.78
N PHE A 260 -3.78 -22.99 2.17
CA PHE A 260 -5.22 -23.26 2.14
C PHE A 260 -5.97 -22.24 1.28
N VAL A 261 -7.12 -22.64 0.75
CA VAL A 261 -8.03 -21.78 -0.02
C VAL A 261 -8.52 -20.60 0.82
N ASP A 262 -8.93 -20.87 2.07
CA ASP A 262 -9.23 -19.86 3.08
C ASP A 262 -8.76 -20.34 4.46
N GLY A 263 -8.53 -19.38 5.36
CA GLY A 263 -8.21 -19.65 6.75
C GLY A 263 -6.72 -19.67 7.11
N ASN A 264 -5.82 -19.42 6.15
CA ASN A 264 -4.36 -19.51 6.32
C ASN A 264 -3.83 -18.93 7.63
N LYS A 265 -4.24 -17.71 8.00
CA LYS A 265 -3.84 -17.06 9.26
C LYS A 265 -4.28 -17.85 10.50
N ARG A 266 -5.55 -18.24 10.55
CA ARG A 266 -6.15 -18.98 11.68
C ARG A 266 -5.54 -20.38 11.79
N ILE A 267 -5.39 -21.06 10.65
CA ILE A 267 -4.81 -22.40 10.58
C ILE A 267 -3.33 -22.36 10.98
N ALA A 268 -2.57 -21.38 10.50
CA ALA A 268 -1.17 -21.23 10.88
C ALA A 268 -1.00 -21.02 12.39
N ALA A 269 -1.82 -20.15 12.99
CA ALA A 269 -1.84 -19.95 14.43
C ALA A 269 -2.19 -21.24 15.20
N ALA A 270 -3.17 -22.01 14.72
CA ALA A 270 -3.54 -23.30 15.32
C ALA A 270 -2.41 -24.34 15.21
N CYS A 271 -1.80 -24.49 14.03
CA CYS A 271 -0.65 -25.38 13.81
C CYS A 271 0.54 -25.00 14.69
N PHE A 272 0.82 -23.70 14.83
CA PHE A 272 1.84 -23.17 15.73
C PHE A 272 1.57 -23.57 17.18
N LEU A 273 0.35 -23.38 17.69
CA LEU A 273 -0.02 -23.78 19.05
C LEU A 273 0.06 -25.30 19.25
N LYS A 274 -0.36 -26.10 18.26
CA LYS A 274 -0.25 -27.57 18.30
C LYS A 274 1.20 -28.03 18.35
N PHE A 275 2.09 -27.38 17.60
CA PHE A 275 3.53 -27.65 17.65
C PHE A 275 4.11 -27.33 19.04
N LEU A 276 3.78 -26.16 19.61
CA LEU A 276 4.21 -25.79 20.97
C LEU A 276 3.67 -26.78 22.01
N GLN A 277 2.40 -27.19 21.89
CA GLN A 277 1.78 -28.16 22.80
C GLN A 277 2.51 -29.51 22.76
N SER A 278 2.75 -30.07 21.56
CA SER A 278 3.46 -31.34 21.40
C SER A 278 4.88 -31.30 21.97
N ASN A 279 5.50 -30.12 22.01
CA ASN A 279 6.84 -29.92 22.55
C ASN A 279 6.88 -29.47 24.03
N GLN A 280 5.72 -29.40 24.69
CA GLN A 280 5.55 -28.92 26.07
C GLN A 280 6.04 -27.48 26.28
N MET A 281 5.78 -26.61 25.31
CA MET A 281 6.16 -25.19 25.30
C MET A 281 4.96 -24.25 25.36
N LEU A 282 3.74 -24.76 25.40
CA LEU A 282 2.53 -23.92 25.42
C LEU A 282 2.42 -23.09 26.72
N TYR A 283 2.98 -23.61 27.81
CA TYR A 283 2.97 -22.97 29.13
C TYR A 283 4.40 -22.74 29.63
N ASN A 284 4.60 -21.63 30.34
CA ASN A 284 5.85 -21.29 31.01
C ASN A 284 6.00 -22.03 32.35
N ALA A 285 7.11 -21.78 33.06
CA ALA A 285 7.38 -22.38 34.37
C ALA A 285 6.29 -22.06 35.43
N GLN A 286 5.59 -20.94 35.29
CA GLN A 286 4.52 -20.48 36.17
C GLN A 286 3.13 -21.01 35.76
N LYS A 287 3.05 -21.88 34.74
CA LYS A 287 1.80 -22.41 34.13
C LYS A 287 0.94 -21.35 33.44
N GLU A 288 1.53 -20.23 33.07
CA GLU A 288 0.88 -19.21 32.22
C GLU A 288 1.16 -19.52 30.75
N LEU A 289 0.31 -19.01 29.85
CA LEU A 289 0.53 -19.19 28.41
C LEU A 289 1.82 -18.48 27.96
N ILE A 290 2.65 -19.17 27.17
CA ILE A 290 3.89 -18.58 26.63
C ILE A 290 3.60 -17.42 25.66
N ILE A 291 2.41 -17.42 25.06
CA ILE A 291 1.95 -16.40 24.14
C ILE A 291 0.46 -16.16 24.35
N GLY A 292 0.10 -14.89 24.60
CA GLY A 292 -1.30 -14.48 24.76
C GLY A 292 -2.05 -14.48 23.42
N ASN A 293 -3.38 -14.56 23.50
CA ASN A 293 -4.25 -14.61 22.32
C ASN A 293 -4.06 -13.38 21.40
N ASP A 294 -4.05 -12.18 21.99
CA ASP A 294 -3.89 -10.93 21.22
C ASP A 294 -2.50 -10.81 20.61
N THR A 295 -1.46 -11.28 21.32
CA THR A 295 -0.09 -11.33 20.82
C THR A 295 0.03 -12.28 19.63
N LEU A 296 -0.54 -13.49 19.74
CA LEU A 296 -0.55 -14.45 18.64
C LEU A 296 -1.29 -13.90 17.42
N ALA A 297 -2.46 -13.31 17.62
CA ALA A 297 -3.22 -12.68 16.53
C ALA A 297 -2.43 -11.56 15.86
N SER A 298 -1.81 -10.68 16.66
CA SER A 298 -1.02 -9.55 16.16
C SER A 298 0.22 -10.01 15.38
N LEU A 299 0.98 -10.98 15.90
CA LEU A 299 2.14 -11.54 15.20
C LEU A 299 1.74 -12.25 13.91
N THR A 300 0.62 -12.98 13.92
CA THR A 300 0.10 -13.65 12.72
C THR A 300 -0.32 -12.65 11.64
N LEU A 301 -0.97 -11.55 12.04
CA LEU A 301 -1.32 -10.46 11.12
C LEU A 301 -0.08 -9.76 10.59
N PHE A 302 0.91 -9.49 11.44
CA PHE A 302 2.17 -8.87 11.06
C PHE A 302 2.94 -9.74 10.05
N ILE A 303 3.03 -11.06 10.30
CA ILE A 303 3.55 -12.02 9.32
C ILE A 303 2.76 -11.94 8.02
N ALA A 304 1.43 -11.88 8.04
CA ALA A 304 0.65 -11.82 6.82
C ALA A 304 0.94 -10.54 6.01
N SER A 305 1.06 -9.39 6.67
CA SER A 305 1.28 -8.09 6.03
C SER A 305 2.74 -7.79 5.66
N SER A 306 3.70 -8.49 6.24
CA SER A 306 5.13 -8.20 6.01
C SER A 306 5.55 -8.43 4.56
N LYS A 307 6.64 -7.79 4.13
CA LYS A 307 7.25 -8.09 2.84
C LYS A 307 8.23 -9.28 2.96
N PRO A 308 8.55 -9.98 1.86
CA PRO A 308 9.52 -11.07 1.89
C PRO A 308 10.90 -10.66 2.43
N GLU A 309 11.33 -9.42 2.19
CA GLU A 309 12.63 -8.90 2.65
C GLU A 309 12.68 -8.73 4.19
N GLU A 310 11.52 -8.63 4.84
CA GLU A 310 11.38 -8.45 6.29
C GLU A 310 11.32 -9.79 7.05
N MET A 311 11.48 -10.93 6.34
CA MET A 311 11.34 -12.28 6.90
C MET A 311 12.17 -12.48 8.17
N GLU A 312 13.44 -12.08 8.16
CA GLU A 312 14.34 -12.27 9.31
C GLU A 312 13.89 -11.43 10.51
N THR A 313 13.49 -10.18 10.30
CA THR A 313 13.00 -9.30 11.38
C THR A 313 11.73 -9.87 12.02
N VAL A 314 10.78 -10.34 11.19
CA VAL A 314 9.54 -10.96 11.64
C VAL A 314 9.83 -12.24 12.41
N LYS A 315 10.73 -13.09 11.92
CA LYS A 315 11.16 -14.31 12.60
C LYS A 315 11.75 -13.98 13.98
N ARG A 316 12.70 -13.05 14.06
CA ARG A 316 13.35 -12.66 15.32
C ARG A 316 12.36 -12.07 16.31
N LEU A 317 11.35 -11.33 15.85
CA LEU A 317 10.31 -10.79 16.71
C LEU A 317 9.52 -11.90 17.41
N VAL A 318 9.06 -12.91 16.67
CA VAL A 318 8.33 -14.05 17.25
C VAL A 318 9.21 -14.85 18.21
N ILE A 319 10.47 -15.10 17.84
CA ILE A 319 11.44 -15.78 18.72
C ILE A 319 11.64 -15.01 20.02
N SER A 320 11.80 -13.69 19.94
CA SER A 320 12.00 -12.84 21.12
C SER A 320 10.80 -12.84 22.05
N VAL A 321 9.58 -12.92 21.50
CA VAL A 321 8.35 -13.08 22.30
C VAL A 321 8.36 -14.42 23.03
N LEU A 322 8.69 -15.52 22.34
CA LEU A 322 8.76 -16.84 22.95
C LEU A 322 9.84 -16.94 24.04
N ASN A 323 11.01 -16.35 23.80
CA ASN A 323 12.13 -16.39 24.74
C ASN A 323 11.83 -15.62 26.04
N ARG A 324 11.21 -14.44 25.96
CA ARG A 324 10.93 -13.59 27.14
C ARG A 324 9.82 -14.11 28.06
N ASN A 325 8.98 -15.01 27.55
CA ASN A 325 7.82 -15.56 28.26
C ASN A 325 8.05 -17.00 28.76
N LYS A 326 9.26 -17.54 28.62
CA LYS A 326 9.58 -18.92 28.98
C LYS A 326 9.60 -19.18 30.49
#